data_AF-A0A0B6Z3Q7-F1
#
_entry.id   AF-A0A0B6Z3Q7-F1
#
_cell.length_a   1.000
_cell.length_b   1.000
_cell.length_c   1.000
_cell.angle_alpha   90.00
_cell.angle_beta   90.00
_cell.angle_gamma   90.00
#
_symmetry.space_group_name_H-M   'P 1'
#
loop_
_entity.id
_entity.type
_entity.pdbx_description
1 polymer ?
#
loop_
_entity_poly.entity_id
_entity_poly.type
_entity_poly.pdbx_seq_one_letter_code
_entity_poly.pdbx_strand_id
1 'polypeptide(L)'
;MPNPKKAQRTKGNVKPSSSSQAAQLLVASGQAPTGFIGFTNQPAFVPASETFDDAESAIDDDFRFVLRKLSKRDSVTKVKALQEFITLCSSKDEEIIKVMIPFWPRVYTKVTIDVDHKVRELSQKALATLAARTGKALAPYLKSIMGSWMVSMCDTYPTVASAANTAFANTFSLAKQTEAIQFCKTEIAECLLNYILQQNARTLSDPLTTNDEDMESKYQRVVSSSLHAFSKLLYMLPADSVSSSMLTYV
;
A
#
# COMPACT_ATOMS: atom_id res chain seq x y z
N MET A 1 35.57 -47.64 21.75
CA MET A 1 34.31 -48.33 21.38
C MET A 1 33.18 -47.30 21.31
N PRO A 2 32.19 -47.45 20.41
CA PRO A 2 31.45 -46.33 19.79
C PRO A 2 30.24 -45.84 20.59
N ASN A 3 29.92 -44.55 20.42
CA ASN A 3 28.82 -43.82 21.04
C ASN A 3 27.44 -44.30 20.52
N PRO A 4 26.41 -44.54 21.36
CA PRO A 4 25.11 -45.01 20.87
C PRO A 4 24.31 -43.86 20.24
N LYS A 5 23.91 -44.04 18.98
CA LYS A 5 23.01 -43.12 18.26
C LYS A 5 21.62 -43.18 18.89
N LYS A 6 21.11 -42.04 19.38
CA LYS A 6 19.72 -41.89 19.85
C LYS A 6 18.75 -42.19 18.71
N ALA A 7 17.96 -43.26 18.86
CA ALA A 7 16.86 -43.58 17.96
C ALA A 7 15.67 -42.62 18.22
N GLN A 8 15.21 -41.95 17.18
CA GLN A 8 14.06 -41.04 17.23
C GLN A 8 12.77 -41.86 17.27
N ARG A 9 12.08 -41.89 18.42
CA ARG A 9 10.77 -42.54 18.59
C ARG A 9 9.68 -41.73 17.90
N THR A 10 9.18 -42.19 16.76
CA THR A 10 7.88 -41.77 16.22
C THR A 10 6.81 -42.76 16.64
N LYS A 11 5.74 -42.27 17.28
CA LYS A 11 4.59 -43.08 17.70
C LYS A 11 3.70 -43.31 16.47
N GLY A 12 3.46 -44.58 16.10
CA GLY A 12 2.48 -44.93 15.05
C GLY A 12 3.03 -45.45 13.71
N ASN A 13 4.28 -45.90 13.62
CA ASN A 13 4.87 -46.48 12.39
C ASN A 13 4.78 -45.59 11.13
N VAL A 14 4.53 -44.29 11.32
CA VAL A 14 4.42 -43.31 10.23
C VAL A 14 5.82 -42.93 9.79
N LYS A 15 6.12 -43.19 8.51
CA LYS A 15 7.38 -42.83 7.88
C LYS A 15 7.53 -41.30 7.92
N PRO A 16 8.63 -40.73 8.46
CA PRO A 16 8.82 -39.28 8.43
C PRO A 16 8.95 -38.83 6.97
N SER A 17 8.26 -37.73 6.61
CA SER A 17 8.35 -37.13 5.29
C SER A 17 9.80 -36.74 4.99
N SER A 18 10.47 -37.48 4.10
CA SER A 18 11.81 -37.14 3.65
C SER A 18 11.73 -36.08 2.55
N SER A 19 12.18 -34.88 2.87
CA SER A 19 12.30 -33.76 1.92
C SER A 19 13.14 -34.12 0.68
N SER A 20 14.10 -35.03 0.82
CA SER A 20 14.91 -35.54 -0.30
C SER A 20 14.09 -36.30 -1.34
N GLN A 21 13.09 -37.07 -0.92
CA GLN A 21 12.23 -37.84 -1.83
C GLN A 21 11.20 -36.93 -2.53
N ALA A 22 10.75 -35.86 -1.86
CA ALA A 22 9.93 -34.82 -2.47
C ALA A 22 10.72 -34.00 -3.51
N ALA A 23 11.98 -33.66 -3.22
CA ALA A 23 12.85 -32.95 -4.15
C ALA A 23 13.12 -33.74 -5.44
N GLN A 24 13.28 -35.06 -5.35
CA GLN A 24 13.46 -35.91 -6.54
C GLN A 24 12.20 -36.00 -7.41
N LEU A 25 11.00 -36.02 -6.81
CA LEU A 25 9.74 -36.04 -7.56
C LEU A 25 9.47 -34.72 -8.30
N LEU A 26 9.90 -33.58 -7.74
CA LEU A 26 9.85 -32.28 -8.41
C LEU A 26 10.81 -32.20 -9.61
N VAL A 27 11.99 -32.81 -9.50
CA VAL A 27 12.94 -32.89 -10.62
C VAL A 27 12.41 -33.83 -11.72
N ALA A 28 11.77 -34.95 -11.35
CA ALA A 28 11.23 -35.92 -12.30
C ALA A 28 9.95 -35.46 -13.03
N SER A 29 9.18 -34.52 -12.46
CA SER A 29 7.93 -34.03 -13.06
C SER A 29 8.12 -32.98 -14.15
N GLY A 30 9.35 -32.59 -14.47
CA GLY A 30 9.65 -31.57 -15.50
C GLY A 30 9.13 -30.17 -15.16
N GLN A 31 8.61 -29.97 -13.94
CA GLN A 31 8.25 -28.67 -13.42
C GLN A 31 9.50 -28.06 -12.79
N ALA A 32 10.06 -27.05 -13.46
CA ALA A 32 11.18 -26.29 -12.90
C ALA A 32 10.78 -25.74 -11.52
N PRO A 33 11.59 -25.93 -10.47
CA PRO A 33 11.34 -25.31 -9.18
C PRO A 33 11.53 -23.81 -9.35
N THR A 34 10.43 -23.06 -9.34
CA THR A 34 10.44 -21.62 -9.15
C THR A 34 10.88 -21.34 -7.72
N GLY A 35 12.20 -21.13 -7.53
CA GLY A 35 12.74 -20.50 -6.33
C GLY A 35 13.64 -21.39 -5.48
N PHE A 36 14.86 -21.65 -5.97
CA PHE A 36 16.06 -21.70 -5.13
C PHE A 36 17.29 -21.48 -6.03
N ILE A 37 17.92 -20.31 -5.94
CA ILE A 37 19.17 -20.02 -6.67
C ILE A 37 20.29 -19.89 -5.63
N GLY A 38 21.22 -20.84 -5.69
CA GLY A 38 22.51 -20.77 -5.02
C GLY A 38 23.45 -19.81 -5.74
N PHE A 39 24.39 -19.25 -4.96
CA PHE A 39 25.41 -18.29 -5.38
C PHE A 39 26.22 -18.77 -6.59
N THR A 40 26.01 -18.15 -7.75
CA THR A 40 27.00 -18.10 -8.83
C THR A 40 27.04 -16.69 -9.44
N ASN A 41 28.25 -16.19 -9.66
CA ASN A 41 28.58 -14.84 -10.14
C ASN A 41 28.18 -14.61 -11.62
N GLN A 42 26.94 -14.21 -11.85
CA GLN A 42 26.47 -13.55 -13.08
C GLN A 42 25.51 -12.42 -12.68
N PRO A 43 25.38 -11.33 -13.47
CA PRO A 43 24.56 -10.18 -13.09
C PRO A 43 23.09 -10.59 -13.13
N ALA A 44 22.60 -11.01 -11.96
CA ALA A 44 21.23 -11.41 -11.75
C ALA A 44 20.32 -10.20 -11.92
N PHE A 45 19.18 -10.43 -12.57
CA PHE A 45 17.99 -9.60 -12.44
C PHE A 45 17.72 -9.40 -10.95
N VAL A 46 18.04 -8.20 -10.45
CA VAL A 46 17.77 -7.83 -9.05
C VAL A 46 16.26 -7.74 -8.92
N PRO A 47 15.60 -8.60 -8.12
CA PRO A 47 14.21 -8.39 -7.79
C PRO A 47 14.13 -7.01 -7.13
N ALA A 48 13.18 -6.16 -7.52
CA ALA A 48 12.91 -4.86 -6.89
C ALA A 48 12.53 -4.96 -5.39
N SER A 49 12.73 -6.12 -4.76
CA SER A 49 12.65 -6.35 -3.33
C SER A 49 13.99 -6.16 -2.61
N GLU A 50 15.13 -6.39 -3.26
CA GLU A 50 16.44 -6.34 -2.59
C GLU A 50 16.96 -4.90 -2.44
N THR A 51 16.63 -4.00 -3.37
CA THR A 51 16.94 -2.56 -3.24
C THR A 51 16.11 -1.84 -2.18
N PHE A 52 15.01 -2.45 -1.70
CA PHE A 52 14.20 -1.88 -0.63
C PHE A 52 14.76 -2.18 0.76
N ASP A 53 15.41 -3.32 0.96
CA ASP A 53 15.87 -3.75 2.29
C ASP A 53 17.03 -2.87 2.80
N ASP A 54 17.94 -2.48 1.91
CA ASP A 54 19.04 -1.56 2.23
C ASP A 54 18.54 -0.13 2.51
N ALA A 55 17.57 0.36 1.72
CA ALA A 55 16.98 1.68 1.94
C ALA A 55 16.10 1.72 3.22
N GLU A 56 15.45 0.61 3.58
CA GLU A 56 14.66 0.47 4.80
C GLU A 56 15.54 0.47 6.06
N SER A 57 16.84 0.11 5.94
CA SER A 57 17.79 0.15 7.06
C SER A 57 18.10 1.56 7.56
N ALA A 58 17.91 2.59 6.72
CA ALA A 58 18.08 3.99 7.08
C ALA A 58 16.87 4.55 7.86
N ILE A 59 15.75 3.84 7.87
CA ILE A 59 14.55 4.25 8.60
C ILE A 59 14.75 3.91 10.08
N ASP A 60 14.37 4.86 10.92
CA ASP A 60 14.25 4.65 12.36
C ASP A 60 13.40 3.39 12.69
N ASP A 61 13.85 2.64 13.69
CA ASP A 61 13.32 1.31 14.01
C ASP A 61 11.82 1.30 14.32
N ASP A 62 11.31 2.35 14.97
CA ASP A 62 9.88 2.43 15.31
C ASP A 62 9.04 2.64 14.05
N PHE A 63 9.48 3.52 13.15
CA PHE A 63 8.81 3.71 11.86
C PHE A 63 8.86 2.44 11.02
N ARG A 64 10.02 1.79 10.96
CA ARG A 64 10.19 0.52 10.25
C ARG A 64 9.24 -0.55 10.77
N PHE A 65 9.13 -0.68 12.09
CA PHE A 65 8.21 -1.61 12.73
C PHE A 65 6.75 -1.31 12.40
N VAL A 66 6.35 -0.04 12.47
CA VAL A 66 4.99 0.40 12.12
C VAL A 66 4.66 0.14 10.65
N LEU A 67 5.55 0.46 9.71
CA LEU A 67 5.32 0.20 8.27
C LEU A 67 5.15 -1.30 7.98
N ARG A 68 5.89 -2.16 8.69
CA ARG A 68 5.72 -3.63 8.61
C ARG A 68 4.38 -4.09 9.15
N LYS A 69 3.87 -3.50 10.24
CA LYS A 69 2.51 -3.77 10.75
C LYS A 69 1.43 -3.34 9.76
N LEU A 70 1.59 -2.18 9.13
CA LEU A 70 0.64 -1.68 8.13
C LEU A 70 0.55 -2.54 6.87
N SER A 71 1.64 -3.26 6.56
CA SER A 71 1.69 -4.23 5.47
C SER A 71 1.03 -5.58 5.80
N LYS A 72 0.59 -5.80 7.05
CA LYS A 72 -0.12 -7.01 7.45
C LYS A 72 -1.57 -6.97 6.95
N ARG A 73 -2.29 -8.08 7.12
CA ARG A 73 -3.69 -8.21 6.70
C ARG A 73 -4.67 -7.66 7.75
N ASP A 74 -4.42 -7.99 9.01
CA ASP A 74 -5.32 -7.75 10.14
C ASP A 74 -5.62 -6.26 10.37
N SER A 75 -6.91 -5.89 10.31
CA SER A 75 -7.36 -4.50 10.43
C SER A 75 -7.14 -3.93 11.83
N VAL A 76 -7.27 -4.73 12.89
CA VAL A 76 -7.00 -4.28 14.27
C VAL A 76 -5.53 -3.89 14.44
N THR A 77 -4.61 -4.68 13.89
CA THR A 77 -3.18 -4.41 13.86
C THR A 77 -2.88 -3.14 13.08
N LYS A 78 -3.53 -2.94 11.92
CA LYS A 78 -3.39 -1.70 11.14
C LYS A 78 -3.90 -0.47 11.88
N VAL A 79 -5.04 -0.56 12.57
CA VAL A 79 -5.58 0.53 13.39
C VAL A 79 -4.57 0.95 14.46
N LYS A 80 -4.03 -0.01 15.22
CA LYS A 80 -3.00 0.27 16.24
C LYS A 80 -1.73 0.85 15.62
N ALA A 81 -1.29 0.30 14.49
CA ALA A 81 -0.10 0.78 13.79
C ALA A 81 -0.29 2.21 13.23
N LEU A 82 -1.47 2.58 12.74
CA LEU A 82 -1.74 3.95 12.28
C LEU A 82 -1.78 4.94 13.46
N GLN A 83 -2.33 4.54 14.61
CA GLN A 83 -2.29 5.37 15.82
C GLN A 83 -0.86 5.58 16.33
N GLU A 84 -0.07 4.52 16.32
CA GLU A 84 1.37 4.57 16.63
C GLU A 84 2.10 5.46 15.63
N PHE A 85 1.86 5.31 14.32
CA PHE A 85 2.42 6.16 13.27
C PHE A 85 2.13 7.65 13.51
N ILE A 86 0.87 8.01 13.81
CA ILE A 86 0.48 9.38 14.13
C ILE A 86 1.27 9.90 15.33
N THR A 87 1.44 9.07 16.36
CA THR A 87 2.20 9.41 17.57
C THR A 87 3.68 9.64 17.25
N LEU A 88 4.30 8.75 16.46
CA LEU A 88 5.70 8.89 16.03
C LEU A 88 5.88 10.15 15.17
N CYS A 89 5.00 10.38 14.20
CA CYS A 89 5.01 11.61 13.42
C CYS A 89 4.80 12.85 14.29
N SER A 90 4.10 12.78 15.42
CA SER A 90 3.89 13.95 16.30
C SER A 90 5.06 14.20 17.25
N SER A 91 5.85 13.18 17.58
CA SER A 91 6.86 13.24 18.65
C SER A 91 8.31 13.22 18.17
N LYS A 92 8.62 12.54 17.06
CA LYS A 92 10.00 12.43 16.56
C LYS A 92 10.47 13.69 15.85
N ASP A 93 11.79 13.80 15.72
CA ASP A 93 12.45 14.88 14.98
C ASP A 93 12.04 14.87 13.50
N GLU A 94 11.88 16.06 12.93
CA GLU A 94 11.44 16.23 11.55
C GLU A 94 12.36 15.52 10.54
N GLU A 95 13.67 15.53 10.78
CA GLU A 95 14.65 14.87 9.91
C GLU A 95 14.48 13.34 9.90
N ILE A 96 14.11 12.73 11.03
CA ILE A 96 13.79 11.30 11.09
C ILE A 96 12.53 11.00 10.26
N ILE A 97 11.51 11.85 10.38
CA ILE A 97 10.25 11.69 9.65
C ILE A 97 10.50 11.83 8.14
N LYS A 98 11.35 12.77 7.71
CA LYS A 98 11.71 12.99 6.30
C LYS A 98 12.30 11.76 5.63
N VAL A 99 13.13 11.00 6.34
CA VAL A 99 13.74 9.75 5.83
C VAL A 99 12.67 8.68 5.52
N MET A 100 11.52 8.70 6.22
CA MET A 100 10.43 7.74 6.02
C MET A 100 9.49 8.10 4.88
N ILE A 101 9.37 9.38 4.49
CA ILE A 101 8.43 9.85 3.45
C ILE A 101 8.47 9.02 2.16
N PRO A 102 9.64 8.64 1.59
CA PRO A 102 9.69 7.86 0.34
C PRO A 102 8.95 6.52 0.40
N PHE A 103 8.76 5.96 1.60
CA PHE A 103 8.10 4.67 1.82
C PHE A 103 6.59 4.80 2.02
N TRP A 104 6.12 5.99 2.39
CA TRP A 104 4.71 6.24 2.67
C TRP A 104 3.78 5.94 1.49
N PRO A 105 4.06 6.34 0.23
CA PRO A 105 3.13 6.12 -0.89
C PRO A 105 2.71 4.66 -1.10
N ARG A 106 3.67 3.73 -0.99
CA ARG A 106 3.41 2.29 -1.15
C ARG A 106 2.47 1.75 -0.07
N VAL A 107 2.58 2.27 1.15
CA VAL A 107 1.71 1.87 2.26
C VAL A 107 0.36 2.56 2.13
N TYR A 108 0.36 3.88 1.91
CA TYR A 108 -0.82 4.73 1.83
C TYR A 108 -1.83 4.25 0.79
N THR A 109 -1.39 3.95 -0.43
CA THR A 109 -2.26 3.45 -1.51
C THR A 109 -2.97 2.14 -1.17
N LYS A 110 -2.43 1.34 -0.23
CA LYS A 110 -3.06 0.10 0.24
C LYS A 110 -4.03 0.34 1.40
N VAL A 111 -3.63 1.11 2.42
CA VAL A 111 -4.44 1.32 3.63
C VAL A 111 -5.64 2.24 3.39
N THR A 112 -5.56 3.11 2.39
CA THR A 112 -6.67 4.00 1.97
C THR A 112 -7.85 3.26 1.36
N ILE A 113 -7.65 2.07 0.82
CA ILE A 113 -8.71 1.24 0.23
C ILE A 113 -9.05 0.03 1.10
N ASP A 114 -8.60 0.00 2.36
CA ASP A 114 -8.87 -1.11 3.28
C ASP A 114 -10.37 -1.37 3.46
N VAL A 115 -10.74 -2.63 3.70
CA VAL A 115 -12.14 -3.03 3.95
C VAL A 115 -12.69 -2.31 5.20
N ASP A 116 -11.84 -2.16 6.22
CA ASP A 116 -12.20 -1.53 7.47
C ASP A 116 -12.15 0.00 7.35
N HIS A 117 -13.30 0.65 7.55
CA HIS A 117 -13.41 2.10 7.47
C HIS A 117 -12.56 2.83 8.50
N LYS A 118 -12.25 2.21 9.65
CA LYS A 118 -11.40 2.81 10.67
C LYS A 118 -9.95 2.88 10.23
N VAL A 119 -9.46 1.85 9.53
CA VAL A 119 -8.14 1.87 8.90
C VAL A 119 -8.06 3.01 7.89
N ARG A 120 -9.09 3.16 7.05
CA ARG A 120 -9.14 4.25 6.06
C ARG A 120 -9.16 5.63 6.71
N GLU A 121 -10.01 5.84 7.71
CA GLU A 121 -10.12 7.10 8.46
C GLU A 121 -8.77 7.48 9.11
N LEU A 122 -8.14 6.54 9.80
CA LEU A 122 -6.84 6.77 10.45
C LEU A 122 -5.72 6.99 9.44
N SER A 123 -5.81 6.42 8.24
CA SER A 123 -4.84 6.68 7.16
C SER A 123 -4.85 8.15 6.73
N GLN A 124 -6.03 8.79 6.72
CA GLN A 124 -6.14 10.22 6.43
C GLN A 124 -5.56 11.09 7.55
N LYS A 125 -5.81 10.70 8.81
CA LYS A 125 -5.22 11.40 9.96
C LYS A 125 -3.70 11.25 10.01
N ALA A 126 -3.19 10.07 9.66
CA ALA A 126 -1.76 9.80 9.51
C ALA A 126 -1.14 10.67 8.42
N LEU A 127 -1.76 10.74 7.23
CA LEU A 127 -1.30 11.61 6.16
C LEU A 127 -1.33 13.10 6.55
N ALA A 128 -2.40 13.56 7.22
CA ALA A 128 -2.50 14.93 7.70
C ALA A 128 -1.35 15.28 8.68
N THR A 129 -1.08 14.37 9.62
CA THR A 129 -0.01 14.55 10.62
C THR A 129 1.36 14.56 9.94
N LEU A 130 1.60 13.63 9.01
CA LEU A 130 2.82 13.58 8.22
C LEU A 130 3.03 14.89 7.44
N ALA A 131 2.02 15.32 6.69
CA ALA A 131 2.08 16.53 5.88
C ALA A 131 2.33 17.79 6.73
N ALA A 132 1.66 17.91 7.87
CA ALA A 132 1.85 19.02 8.80
C ALA A 132 3.29 19.07 9.36
N ARG A 133 3.91 17.91 9.56
CA ARG A 133 5.26 17.79 10.13
C ARG A 133 6.37 17.97 9.11
N THR A 134 6.15 17.59 7.85
CA THR A 134 7.20 17.56 6.82
C THR A 134 7.07 18.67 5.78
N GLY A 135 5.91 19.32 5.70
CA GLY A 135 5.63 20.40 4.77
C GLY A 135 6.06 20.06 3.33
N LYS A 136 6.95 20.88 2.76
CA LYS A 136 7.42 20.76 1.38
C LYS A 136 8.15 19.45 1.08
N ALA A 137 8.66 18.73 2.08
CA ALA A 137 9.32 17.44 1.86
C ALA A 137 8.36 16.34 1.37
N LEU A 138 7.04 16.52 1.52
CA LEU A 138 6.04 15.63 0.93
C LEU A 138 5.85 15.86 -0.58
N ALA A 139 6.24 17.03 -1.10
CA ALA A 139 5.94 17.45 -2.47
C ALA A 139 6.40 16.48 -3.58
N PRO A 140 7.61 15.87 -3.51
CA PRO A 140 8.07 14.91 -4.52
C PRO A 140 7.18 13.67 -4.64
N TYR A 141 6.41 13.36 -3.59
CA TYR A 141 5.58 12.16 -3.50
C TYR A 141 4.10 12.44 -3.73
N LEU A 142 3.68 13.71 -3.86
CA LEU A 142 2.27 14.08 -4.01
C LEU A 142 1.59 13.35 -5.16
N LYS A 143 2.23 13.31 -6.33
CA LYS A 143 1.72 12.60 -7.52
C LYS A 143 1.40 11.12 -7.26
N SER A 144 2.19 10.46 -6.42
CA SER A 144 2.01 9.05 -6.09
C SER A 144 0.88 8.76 -5.09
N ILE A 145 0.39 9.78 -4.37
CA ILE A 145 -0.65 9.62 -3.34
C ILE A 145 -1.95 10.36 -3.66
N MET A 146 -1.92 11.36 -4.55
CA MET A 146 -3.06 12.27 -4.75
C MET A 146 -4.27 11.56 -5.33
N GLY A 147 -4.10 10.56 -6.21
CA GLY A 147 -5.20 9.74 -6.71
C GLY A 147 -5.96 9.04 -5.57
N SER A 148 -5.26 8.27 -4.73
CA SER A 148 -5.86 7.60 -3.56
C SER A 148 -6.40 8.59 -2.53
N TRP A 149 -5.79 9.77 -2.37
CA TRP A 149 -6.29 10.83 -1.51
C TRP A 149 -7.62 11.39 -2.03
N MET A 150 -7.75 11.65 -3.33
CA MET A 150 -9.00 12.10 -3.94
C MET A 150 -10.11 11.06 -3.80
N VAL A 151 -9.80 9.78 -4.01
CA VAL A 151 -10.75 8.69 -3.74
C VAL A 151 -11.20 8.72 -2.28
N SER A 152 -10.28 8.94 -1.33
CA SER A 152 -10.61 9.02 0.09
C SER A 152 -11.46 10.24 0.45
N MET A 153 -11.29 11.38 -0.24
CA MET A 153 -12.15 12.57 -0.09
C MET A 153 -13.59 12.34 -0.56
N CYS A 154 -13.81 11.28 -1.35
CA CYS A 154 -15.10 10.86 -1.86
C CYS A 154 -15.53 9.48 -1.32
N ASP A 155 -14.95 9.02 -0.21
CA ASP A 155 -15.31 7.73 0.39
C ASP A 155 -16.79 7.71 0.81
N THR A 156 -17.45 6.56 0.62
CA THR A 156 -18.87 6.40 0.97
C THR A 156 -19.13 6.43 2.48
N TYR A 157 -18.12 6.22 3.33
CA TYR A 157 -18.21 6.43 4.77
C TYR A 157 -17.93 7.90 5.13
N PRO A 158 -18.90 8.63 5.71
CA PRO A 158 -18.78 10.07 5.97
C PRO A 158 -17.58 10.46 6.83
N THR A 159 -17.21 9.64 7.81
CA THR A 159 -16.07 9.91 8.70
C THR A 159 -14.72 9.83 7.95
N VAL A 160 -14.59 8.93 6.98
CA VAL A 160 -13.40 8.80 6.14
C VAL A 160 -13.31 10.00 5.19
N ALA A 161 -14.40 10.31 4.48
CA ALA A 161 -14.46 11.46 3.58
C ALA A 161 -14.18 12.77 4.32
N SER A 162 -14.80 12.99 5.48
CA SER A 162 -14.55 14.17 6.31
C SER A 162 -13.07 14.26 6.71
N ALA A 163 -12.47 13.18 7.21
CA ALA A 163 -11.06 13.18 7.60
C ALA A 163 -10.14 13.47 6.41
N ALA A 164 -10.40 12.91 5.23
CA ALA A 164 -9.62 13.16 4.01
C ALA A 164 -9.72 14.61 3.53
N ASN A 165 -10.94 15.19 3.51
CA ASN A 165 -11.17 16.57 3.11
C ASN A 165 -10.51 17.55 4.10
N THR A 166 -10.62 17.28 5.41
CA THR A 166 -9.93 18.08 6.43
C THR A 166 -8.41 17.97 6.28
N ALA A 167 -7.86 16.77 6.05
CA ALA A 167 -6.43 16.58 5.81
C ALA A 167 -5.95 17.42 4.61
N PHE A 168 -6.71 17.39 3.51
CA PHE A 168 -6.40 18.14 2.30
C PHE A 168 -6.44 19.66 2.54
N ALA A 169 -7.50 20.15 3.18
CA ALA A 169 -7.67 21.57 3.50
C ALA A 169 -6.61 22.10 4.49
N ASN A 170 -6.15 21.26 5.42
CA ASN A 170 -5.07 21.62 6.35
C ASN A 170 -3.69 21.60 5.68
N THR A 171 -3.50 20.77 4.65
CA THR A 171 -2.23 20.64 3.92
C THR A 171 -2.06 21.77 2.89
N PHE A 172 -3.15 22.13 2.21
CA PHE A 172 -3.15 23.14 1.16
C PHE A 172 -4.09 24.29 1.54
N SER A 173 -3.53 25.51 1.60
CA SER A 173 -4.34 26.72 1.70
C SER A 173 -5.35 26.77 0.56
N LEU A 174 -6.49 27.44 0.79
CA LEU A 174 -7.58 27.50 -0.19
C LEU A 174 -7.11 27.90 -1.60
N ALA A 175 -6.19 28.86 -1.69
CA ALA A 175 -5.60 29.31 -2.95
C ALA A 175 -4.77 28.23 -3.68
N LYS A 176 -4.17 27.29 -2.95
CA LYS A 176 -3.26 26.25 -3.48
C LYS A 176 -3.94 24.91 -3.73
N GLN A 177 -5.19 24.74 -3.32
CA GLN A 177 -5.91 23.47 -3.50
C GLN A 177 -6.05 23.12 -4.98
N THR A 178 -6.51 24.07 -5.80
CA THR A 178 -6.62 23.86 -7.25
C THR A 178 -5.26 23.63 -7.91
N GLU A 179 -4.23 24.38 -7.51
CA GLU A 179 -2.86 24.20 -8.02
C GLU A 179 -2.32 22.80 -7.72
N ALA A 180 -2.54 22.28 -6.50
CA ALA A 180 -2.10 20.95 -6.11
C ALA A 180 -2.78 19.84 -6.93
N ILE A 181 -4.09 19.98 -7.19
CA ILE A 181 -4.84 19.06 -8.06
C ILE A 181 -4.36 19.17 -9.50
N GLN A 182 -4.18 20.39 -10.02
CA GLN A 182 -3.70 20.61 -11.39
C GLN A 182 -2.29 20.04 -11.60
N PHE A 183 -1.41 20.17 -10.59
CA PHE A 183 -0.06 19.60 -10.59
C PHE A 183 -0.06 18.06 -10.69
N CYS A 184 -1.05 17.39 -10.09
CA CYS A 184 -1.17 15.92 -10.07
C CYS A 184 -2.22 15.38 -11.07
N LYS A 185 -2.75 16.21 -11.97
CA LYS A 185 -3.97 15.90 -12.75
C LYS A 185 -3.85 14.59 -13.55
N THR A 186 -2.69 14.32 -14.13
CA THR A 186 -2.44 13.13 -14.93
C THR A 186 -2.46 11.89 -14.05
N GLU A 187 -1.71 11.91 -12.95
CA GLU A 187 -1.59 10.77 -12.03
C GLU A 187 -2.90 10.51 -11.28
N ILE A 188 -3.66 11.56 -10.97
CA ILE A 188 -5.03 11.43 -10.47
C ILE A 188 -5.89 10.71 -11.51
N ALA A 189 -5.95 11.21 -12.74
CA ALA A 189 -6.80 10.63 -13.79
C ALA A 189 -6.46 9.16 -14.06
N GLU A 190 -5.18 8.83 -14.19
CA GLU A 190 -4.71 7.46 -14.35
C GLU A 190 -5.12 6.55 -13.19
N CYS A 191 -4.98 7.02 -11.95
CA CYS A 191 -5.40 6.27 -10.77
C CYS A 191 -6.91 6.00 -10.75
N LEU A 192 -7.73 7.03 -11.04
CA LEU A 192 -9.18 6.93 -11.06
C LEU A 192 -9.67 6.02 -12.19
N LEU A 193 -9.14 6.19 -13.40
CA LEU A 193 -9.49 5.37 -14.55
C LEU A 193 -9.06 3.92 -14.37
N ASN A 194 -7.91 3.65 -13.74
CA ASN A 194 -7.52 2.30 -13.36
C ASN A 194 -8.58 1.67 -12.44
N TYR A 195 -9.00 2.37 -11.37
CA TYR A 195 -10.04 1.85 -10.47
C TYR A 195 -11.38 1.61 -11.16
N ILE A 196 -11.78 2.48 -12.10
CA ILE A 196 -13.08 2.40 -12.78
C ILE A 196 -13.09 1.34 -13.89
N LEU A 197 -12.02 1.25 -14.68
CA LEU A 197 -12.02 0.50 -15.95
C LEU A 197 -11.23 -0.81 -15.89
N GLN A 198 -10.23 -0.92 -15.01
CA GLN A 198 -9.27 -2.03 -15.02
C GLN A 198 -9.37 -2.94 -13.80
N GLN A 199 -9.88 -2.41 -12.69
CA GLN A 199 -9.96 -3.16 -11.42
C GLN A 199 -11.28 -3.92 -11.28
N ASN A 200 -11.26 -4.96 -10.44
CA ASN A 200 -12.40 -5.77 -10.03
C ASN A 200 -12.17 -6.29 -8.59
N ALA A 201 -13.16 -6.97 -8.01
CA ALA A 201 -13.08 -7.52 -6.65
C ALA A 201 -11.82 -8.36 -6.37
N ARG A 202 -11.37 -9.17 -7.34
CA ARG A 202 -10.22 -10.09 -7.22
C ARG A 202 -8.86 -9.46 -7.50
N THR A 203 -8.81 -8.29 -8.14
CA THR A 203 -7.56 -7.55 -8.41
C THR A 203 -7.27 -6.53 -7.31
N LEU A 204 -8.33 -5.98 -6.67
CA LEU A 204 -8.19 -5.09 -5.52
C LEU A 204 -7.93 -5.83 -4.21
N SER A 205 -8.22 -7.13 -4.15
CA SER A 205 -8.14 -7.93 -2.93
C SER A 205 -7.55 -9.29 -3.24
N ASP A 206 -6.85 -9.88 -2.27
CA ASP A 206 -6.36 -11.24 -2.38
C ASP A 206 -7.51 -12.24 -2.10
N PRO A 207 -7.93 -13.05 -3.10
CA PRO A 207 -9.02 -14.03 -2.95
C PRO A 207 -8.67 -15.20 -2.02
N LEU A 208 -7.38 -15.45 -1.75
CA LEU A 208 -6.97 -16.52 -0.85
C LEU A 208 -7.19 -16.17 0.61
N THR A 209 -7.29 -14.87 0.90
CA THR A 209 -7.32 -14.39 2.26
C THR A 209 -8.59 -13.60 2.58
N THR A 210 -9.24 -12.98 1.58
CA THR A 210 -10.45 -12.14 1.72
C THR A 210 -11.69 -12.88 1.26
N ASN A 211 -12.78 -12.83 2.04
CA ASN A 211 -14.05 -13.44 1.63
C ASN A 211 -14.70 -12.64 0.49
N ASP A 212 -15.58 -13.30 -0.27
CA ASP A 212 -16.19 -12.71 -1.47
C ASP A 212 -17.00 -11.44 -1.19
N GLU A 213 -17.71 -11.39 -0.07
CA GLU A 213 -18.53 -10.22 0.33
C GLU A 213 -17.67 -8.98 0.57
N ASP A 214 -16.58 -9.13 1.33
CA ASP A 214 -15.63 -8.06 1.62
C ASP A 214 -14.92 -7.58 0.34
N MET A 215 -14.57 -8.50 -0.57
CA MET A 215 -13.95 -8.15 -1.84
C MET A 215 -14.88 -7.33 -2.72
N GLU A 216 -16.13 -7.76 -2.85
CA GLU A 216 -17.14 -7.10 -3.66
C GLU A 216 -17.51 -5.73 -3.06
N SER A 217 -17.77 -5.68 -1.75
CA SER A 217 -18.03 -4.44 -1.02
C SER A 217 -16.90 -3.42 -1.18
N LYS A 218 -15.64 -3.86 -1.06
CA LYS A 218 -14.48 -3.01 -1.30
C LYS A 218 -14.43 -2.50 -2.74
N TYR A 219 -14.62 -3.37 -3.73
CA TYR A 219 -14.59 -2.99 -5.14
C TYR A 219 -15.67 -1.95 -5.47
N GLN A 220 -16.92 -2.22 -5.08
CA GLN A 220 -18.04 -1.29 -5.29
C GLN A 220 -17.78 0.07 -4.64
N ARG A 221 -17.27 0.08 -3.41
CA ARG A 221 -16.92 1.33 -2.73
C ARG A 221 -15.81 2.08 -3.46
N VAL A 222 -14.74 1.40 -3.88
CA VAL A 222 -13.60 2.03 -4.57
C VAL A 222 -14.04 2.61 -5.91
N VAL A 223 -14.83 1.87 -6.71
CA VAL A 223 -15.37 2.37 -7.98
C VAL A 223 -16.30 3.57 -7.76
N SER A 224 -17.26 3.46 -6.83
CA SER A 224 -18.20 4.54 -6.52
C SER A 224 -17.45 5.81 -6.09
N SER A 225 -16.51 5.68 -5.15
CA SER A 225 -15.69 6.81 -4.67
C SER A 225 -14.83 7.40 -5.79
N SER A 226 -14.32 6.56 -6.70
CA SER A 226 -13.52 7.00 -7.84
C SER A 226 -14.34 7.77 -8.88
N LEU A 227 -15.59 7.36 -9.13
CA LEU A 227 -16.50 8.10 -10.01
C LEU A 227 -16.82 9.50 -9.45
N HIS A 228 -17.11 9.59 -8.15
CA HIS A 228 -17.30 10.88 -7.48
C HIS A 228 -16.04 11.74 -7.51
N ALA A 229 -14.86 11.13 -7.28
CA ALA A 229 -13.58 11.82 -7.36
C ALA A 229 -13.27 12.31 -8.78
N PHE A 230 -13.65 11.54 -9.81
CA PHE A 230 -13.50 11.93 -11.21
C PHE A 230 -14.39 13.13 -11.55
N SER A 231 -15.66 13.10 -11.12
CA SER A 231 -16.55 14.26 -11.24
C SER A 231 -15.97 15.49 -10.53
N LYS A 232 -15.48 15.33 -9.29
CA LYS A 232 -14.82 16.41 -8.54
C LYS A 232 -13.59 16.96 -9.28
N LEU A 233 -12.76 16.09 -9.87
CA LEU A 233 -11.60 16.50 -10.66
C LEU A 233 -12.01 17.39 -11.83
N LEU A 234 -13.04 17.00 -12.58
CA LEU A 234 -13.55 17.78 -13.71
C LEU A 234 -14.05 19.18 -13.28
N TYR A 235 -14.71 19.29 -12.13
CA TYR A 235 -15.14 20.60 -11.59
C TYR A 235 -13.97 21.47 -11.09
N MET A 236 -12.85 20.86 -10.67
CA MET A 236 -11.69 21.60 -10.16
C MET A 236 -10.71 22.01 -11.26
N LEU A 237 -10.74 21.37 -12.42
CA LEU A 237 -9.86 21.71 -13.54
C LEU A 237 -10.45 22.87 -14.37
N PRO A 238 -9.65 23.88 -14.74
CA PRO A 238 -10.06 24.87 -15.73
C PRO A 238 -10.45 24.20 -17.06
N ALA A 239 -11.43 24.75 -17.78
CA ALA A 239 -11.96 24.19 -19.03
C ALA A 239 -10.86 23.83 -20.05
N ASP A 240 -9.81 24.67 -20.16
CA ASP A 240 -8.70 24.48 -21.10
C ASP A 240 -7.68 23.42 -20.64
N SER A 241 -7.81 22.92 -19.41
CA SER A 241 -6.88 21.95 -18.80
C SER A 241 -7.22 20.51 -19.12
N VAL A 242 -8.41 20.27 -19.65
CA VAL A 242 -8.92 18.96 -20.09
C VAL A 242 -8.31 18.66 -21.46
N SER A 243 -7.02 18.31 -21.49
CA SER A 243 -6.31 17.97 -22.72
C SER A 243 -6.74 16.61 -23.28
N SER A 244 -6.50 16.37 -24.57
CA SER A 244 -6.77 15.10 -25.28
C SER A 244 -6.18 13.84 -24.64
N SER A 245 -5.22 13.97 -23.72
CA SER A 245 -4.69 12.85 -22.94
C SER A 245 -5.70 12.23 -21.97
N MET A 246 -6.69 13.01 -21.47
CA MET A 246 -7.84 12.42 -20.73
C MET A 246 -8.86 11.76 -21.67
N LEU A 247 -8.90 12.19 -22.93
CA LEU A 247 -9.76 11.62 -23.99
C LEU A 247 -9.15 10.37 -24.65
N THR A 248 -7.89 10.02 -24.37
CA THR A 248 -7.29 8.80 -24.94
C THR A 248 -7.84 7.53 -24.26
N TYR A 249 -8.54 7.69 -23.14
CA TYR A 249 -9.12 6.62 -22.33
C TYR A 249 -10.66 6.63 -22.33
N VAL A 250 -11.29 7.45 -23.17
CA VAL A 250 -12.74 7.47 -23.45
C VAL A 250 -12.94 7.03 -24.90
#